data_AF-A0A7J9RPA1-F1
#
_entry.id   AF-A0A7J9RPA1-F1
#
_cell.length_a   1.000
_cell.length_b   1.000
_cell.length_c   1.000
_cell.angle_alpha   90.00
_cell.angle_beta   90.00
_cell.angle_gamma   90.00
#
_symmetry.space_group_name_H-M   'P 1'
#
loop_
_entity.id
_entity.type
_entity.pdbx_description
1 polymer ?
#
loop_
_entity_poly.entity_id
_entity_poly.type
_entity_poly.pdbx_seq_one_letter_code
_entity_poly.pdbx_strand_id
1 'polypeptide(L)'
;MKLAFELSGEQKTLPLAEVFGSLAALGIPYMESICSDRILVIDAQLTQGSELLEVQALALSKRLGLTHSIYSVYCMSRLDEKEILRTVEGVNFNAVMGKDRTFAVRLRSMSTHKSSLGTYSKLKEKESNLLKVVGAIIKRKGYSVNLENPAKTFVLLLTAETCFFCLLLHSVDKAHFADNRPHLRPFFSPGVIMPKFARAIVNLSSVKDNELFLDPFCGTGGILIEAGMIGA
;
A
#
# COMPACT_ATOMS: atom_id res chain seq x y z
N MET A 1 -4.91 14.62 0.70
CA MET A 1 -4.23 13.77 1.70
C MET A 1 -3.24 12.88 0.97
N LYS A 2 -2.03 12.70 1.50
CA LYS A 2 -1.03 11.87 0.82
C LYS A 2 -1.24 10.38 1.11
N LEU A 3 -1.46 9.60 0.05
CA LEU A 3 -1.48 8.14 0.10
C LEU A 3 -0.18 7.60 -0.49
N ALA A 4 0.34 6.52 0.12
CA ALA A 4 1.43 5.74 -0.45
C ALA A 4 0.98 4.31 -0.76
N PHE A 5 1.44 3.77 -1.87
CA PHE A 5 1.18 2.40 -2.33
C PHE A 5 2.51 1.67 -2.45
N GLU A 6 2.65 0.54 -1.74
CA GLU A 6 3.78 -0.36 -1.88
C GLU A 6 3.52 -1.34 -3.03
N LEU A 7 4.09 -1.04 -4.18
CA LEU A 7 3.94 -1.80 -5.42
C LEU A 7 4.71 -3.13 -5.34
N SER A 8 4.20 -4.17 -6.00
CA SER A 8 4.82 -5.51 -6.01
C SER A 8 6.22 -5.54 -6.63
N GLY A 9 6.48 -4.67 -7.62
CA GLY A 9 7.72 -4.64 -8.40
C GLY A 9 7.93 -5.87 -9.30
N GLU A 10 6.90 -6.69 -9.52
CA GLU A 10 6.94 -7.82 -10.44
C GLU A 10 6.97 -7.38 -11.91
N GLN A 11 6.41 -6.21 -12.19
CA GLN A 11 6.37 -5.57 -13.49
C GLN A 11 6.72 -4.09 -13.33
N LYS A 12 7.35 -3.50 -14.35
CA LYS A 12 7.87 -2.11 -14.27
C LYS A 12 6.77 -1.05 -14.22
N THR A 13 5.74 -1.20 -15.05
CA THR A 13 4.70 -0.17 -15.26
C THR A 13 3.31 -0.63 -14.85
N LEU A 14 3.06 -1.94 -14.90
CA LEU A 14 1.72 -2.50 -14.67
C LEU A 14 1.16 -2.21 -13.26
N PRO A 15 1.92 -2.35 -12.15
CA PRO A 15 1.40 -2.03 -10.81
C PRO A 15 1.01 -0.56 -10.66
N LEU A 16 1.77 0.34 -11.28
CA LEU A 16 1.49 1.77 -11.28
C LEU A 16 0.19 2.07 -12.03
N ALA A 17 0.04 1.53 -13.23
CA ALA A 17 -1.15 1.71 -14.04
C ALA A 17 -2.40 1.09 -13.38
N GLU A 18 -2.26 -0.04 -12.69
CA GLU A 18 -3.33 -0.63 -11.89
C GLU A 18 -3.84 0.31 -10.80
N VAL A 19 -2.95 0.96 -10.06
CA VAL A 19 -3.35 1.93 -9.01
C VAL A 19 -4.14 3.07 -9.61
N PHE A 20 -3.68 3.65 -10.72
CA PHE A 20 -4.41 4.73 -11.39
C PHE A 20 -5.77 4.29 -11.95
N GLY A 21 -5.85 3.12 -12.57
CA GLY A 21 -7.13 2.57 -13.04
C GLY A 21 -8.11 2.31 -11.89
N SER A 22 -7.61 1.85 -10.74
CA SER A 22 -8.43 1.63 -9.54
C SER A 22 -8.93 2.95 -8.93
N LEU A 23 -8.10 3.99 -8.90
CA LEU A 23 -8.51 5.34 -8.46
C LEU A 23 -9.56 5.92 -9.40
N ALA A 24 -9.39 5.76 -10.71
CA ALA A 24 -10.35 6.20 -11.71
C ALA A 24 -11.71 5.48 -11.58
N ALA A 25 -11.71 4.16 -11.40
CA ALA A 25 -12.91 3.36 -11.19
C ALA A 25 -13.70 3.83 -9.94
N LEU A 26 -12.98 4.17 -8.87
CA LEU A 26 -13.59 4.66 -7.63
C LEU A 26 -13.89 6.17 -7.64
N GLY A 27 -13.59 6.87 -8.74
CA GLY A 27 -13.80 8.32 -8.84
C GLY A 27 -12.99 9.13 -7.83
N ILE A 28 -11.81 8.65 -7.43
CA ILE A 28 -10.95 9.31 -6.45
C ILE A 28 -10.01 10.27 -7.20
N PRO A 29 -10.20 11.60 -7.09
CA PRO A 29 -9.30 12.55 -7.73
C PRO A 29 -7.97 12.59 -6.98
N TYR A 30 -6.89 12.80 -7.71
CA TYR A 30 -5.57 12.97 -7.12
C TYR A 30 -4.76 14.03 -7.88
N MET A 31 -3.84 14.66 -7.17
CA MET A 31 -2.84 15.59 -7.71
C MET A 31 -1.47 15.07 -7.33
N GLU A 32 -0.48 15.34 -8.19
CA GLU A 32 0.92 14.97 -7.99
C GLU A 32 1.16 13.46 -7.80
N SER A 33 2.22 12.94 -8.41
CA SER A 33 2.63 11.56 -8.16
C SER A 33 4.15 11.49 -8.09
N ILE A 34 4.65 10.98 -6.97
CA ILE A 34 6.06 10.62 -6.83
C ILE A 34 6.13 9.11 -6.91
N CYS A 35 6.87 8.58 -7.88
CA CYS A 35 7.16 7.16 -7.95
C CYS A 35 8.66 6.98 -7.79
N SER A 36 9.07 6.29 -6.72
CA SER A 36 10.48 5.98 -6.46
C SER A 36 10.58 4.54 -5.97
N ASP A 37 11.47 3.77 -6.58
CA ASP A 37 11.60 2.32 -6.41
C ASP A 37 10.26 1.59 -6.63
N ARG A 38 9.62 1.15 -5.55
CA ARG A 38 8.33 0.45 -5.55
C ARG A 38 7.28 1.19 -4.70
N ILE A 39 7.50 2.47 -4.43
CA ILE A 39 6.58 3.30 -3.67
C ILE A 39 6.02 4.37 -4.59
N LEU A 40 4.70 4.36 -4.77
CA LEU A 40 3.95 5.45 -5.37
C LEU A 40 3.35 6.29 -4.25
N VAL A 41 3.57 7.60 -4.27
CA VAL A 41 2.92 8.57 -3.39
C VAL A 41 2.09 9.52 -4.23
N ILE A 42 0.82 9.71 -3.88
CA ILE A 42 -0.11 10.64 -4.52
C ILE A 42 -0.75 11.58 -3.49
N ASP A 43 -1.16 12.78 -3.91
CA ASP A 43 -2.07 13.60 -3.12
C ASP A 43 -3.53 13.33 -3.53
N ALA A 44 -4.15 12.36 -2.86
CA ALA A 44 -5.55 12.00 -3.08
C ALA A 44 -6.47 13.05 -2.43
N GLN A 45 -7.38 13.60 -3.23
CA GLN A 45 -8.42 14.54 -2.79
C GLN A 45 -9.59 13.78 -2.17
N LEU A 46 -9.32 13.13 -1.03
CA LEU A 46 -10.32 12.40 -0.25
C LEU A 46 -11.14 13.40 0.58
N THR A 47 -12.45 13.21 0.62
CA THR A 47 -13.34 14.05 1.44
C THR A 47 -12.98 13.89 2.92
N GLN A 48 -13.00 14.99 3.68
CA GLN A 48 -12.50 14.99 5.06
C GLN A 48 -13.36 14.12 5.98
N GLY A 49 -12.74 13.10 6.60
CA GLY A 49 -13.37 12.23 7.61
C GLY A 49 -12.62 10.90 7.74
N SER A 50 -12.32 10.48 8.97
CA SER A 50 -11.57 9.23 9.23
C SER A 50 -12.28 7.99 8.70
N GLU A 51 -13.62 8.00 8.71
CA GLU A 51 -14.44 6.86 8.30
C GLU A 51 -14.47 6.69 6.78
N LEU A 52 -14.60 7.79 6.03
CA LEU A 52 -14.62 7.74 4.58
C LEU A 52 -13.25 7.33 4.01
N LEU A 53 -12.15 7.80 4.62
CA LEU A 53 -10.80 7.36 4.27
C LEU A 53 -10.67 5.84 4.37
N GLU A 54 -11.15 5.25 5.46
CA GLU A 54 -11.10 3.80 5.68
C GLU A 54 -11.92 3.07 4.62
N VAL A 55 -13.14 3.53 4.33
CA VAL A 55 -14.00 2.93 3.30
C VAL A 55 -13.34 2.98 1.92
N GLN A 56 -12.75 4.11 1.54
CA GLN A 56 -12.09 4.28 0.23
C GLN A 56 -10.80 3.46 0.15
N ALA A 57 -10.00 3.42 1.22
CA ALA A 57 -8.79 2.61 1.27
C ALA A 57 -9.11 1.11 1.23
N LEU A 58 -10.19 0.67 1.89
CA LEU A 58 -10.68 -0.70 1.83
C LEU A 58 -11.17 -1.06 0.42
N ALA A 59 -11.91 -0.16 -0.23
CA ALA A 59 -12.34 -0.34 -1.61
C ALA A 59 -11.13 -0.50 -2.54
N LEU A 60 -10.12 0.37 -2.42
CA LEU A 60 -8.86 0.25 -3.16
C LEU A 60 -8.17 -1.09 -2.87
N SER A 61 -8.04 -1.51 -1.61
CA SER A 61 -7.33 -2.75 -1.28
C SER A 61 -8.00 -4.01 -1.81
N LYS A 62 -9.34 -4.00 -1.96
CA LYS A 62 -10.09 -5.09 -2.60
C LYS A 62 -9.84 -5.16 -4.10
N ARG A 63 -9.57 -4.02 -4.74
CA ARG A 63 -9.33 -3.94 -6.18
C ARG A 63 -7.89 -4.28 -6.54
N LEU A 64 -6.89 -3.83 -5.80
CA LEU A 64 -5.49 -3.98 -6.20
C LEU A 64 -5.00 -5.45 -6.11
N GLY A 65 -4.35 -5.93 -7.17
CA GLY A 65 -3.70 -7.25 -7.24
C GLY A 65 -2.18 -7.21 -7.31
N LEU A 66 -1.58 -6.12 -7.77
CA LEU A 66 -0.12 -5.93 -7.89
C LEU A 66 0.43 -4.89 -6.91
N THR A 67 -0.33 -4.58 -5.85
CA THR A 67 0.08 -3.76 -4.71
C THR A 67 0.09 -4.63 -3.44
N HIS A 68 1.00 -4.36 -2.51
CA HIS A 68 1.10 -5.05 -1.24
C HIS A 68 0.29 -4.37 -0.13
N SER A 69 0.41 -3.05 -0.01
CA SER A 69 -0.27 -2.28 1.04
C SER A 69 -0.50 -0.83 0.63
N ILE A 70 -1.48 -0.22 1.27
CA ILE A 70 -1.86 1.19 1.15
C ILE A 70 -1.59 1.87 2.50
N TYR A 71 -1.03 3.07 2.45
CA TYR A 71 -0.62 3.83 3.62
C TYR A 71 -1.11 5.29 3.54
N SER A 72 -1.37 5.89 4.70
CA SER A 72 -1.48 7.35 4.84
C SER A 72 -0.11 7.92 5.21
N VAL A 73 0.38 8.92 4.46
CA VAL A 73 1.69 9.55 4.69
C VAL A 73 1.53 10.77 5.61
N TYR A 74 2.28 10.79 6.72
CA TYR A 74 2.25 11.89 7.68
C TYR A 74 3.44 12.84 7.57
N CYS A 75 4.63 12.31 7.31
CA CYS A 75 5.79 13.14 7.02
C CYS A 75 6.78 12.43 6.09
N MET A 76 7.66 13.24 5.52
CA MET A 76 8.70 12.83 4.58
C MET A 76 10.01 13.47 5.03
N SER A 77 11.10 12.72 4.98
CA SER A 77 12.45 13.21 5.28
C SER A 77 13.46 12.60 4.32
N ARG A 78 14.66 13.18 4.26
CA ARG A 78 15.81 12.48 3.68
C ARG A 78 16.19 11.26 4.52
N LEU A 79 17.04 10.42 3.96
CA LEU A 79 17.63 9.27 4.65
C LEU A 79 18.72 9.71 5.65
N ASP A 80 18.34 10.46 6.68
CA ASP A 80 19.20 10.78 7.82
C ASP A 80 18.45 10.48 9.13
N GLU A 81 19.12 9.79 10.06
CA GLU A 81 18.49 9.37 11.32
C GLU A 81 17.97 10.56 12.13
N LYS A 82 18.72 11.67 12.21
CA LYS A 82 18.29 12.84 12.98
C LYS A 82 17.11 13.54 12.32
N GLU A 83 17.11 13.62 10.99
CA GLU A 83 16.02 14.21 10.22
C GLU A 83 14.72 13.38 10.33
N ILE A 84 14.82 12.05 10.23
CA ILE A 84 13.68 11.14 10.43
C ILE A 84 13.09 11.34 11.82
N LEU A 85 13.91 11.32 12.87
CA LEU A 85 13.43 11.47 14.24
C LEU A 85 12.77 12.83 14.48
N ARG A 86 13.36 13.91 13.95
CA ARG A 86 12.82 15.27 14.05
C ARG A 86 11.46 15.40 13.35
N THR A 87 11.32 14.85 12.14
CA THR A 87 10.06 14.92 11.39
C THR A 87 8.96 14.09 12.04
N VAL A 88 9.28 12.90 12.54
CA VAL A 88 8.36 12.05 13.31
C VAL A 88 7.89 12.74 14.60
N GLU A 89 8.79 13.42 15.33
CA GLU A 89 8.43 14.11 16.57
C GLU A 89 7.44 15.27 16.36
N GLY A 90 7.41 15.85 15.15
CA GLY A 90 6.47 16.89 14.74
C GLY A 90 5.07 16.38 14.38
N VAL A 91 4.84 15.07 14.29
CA VAL A 91 3.53 14.50 13.94
C VAL A 91 2.53 14.68 15.09
N ASN A 92 1.31 15.11 14.77
CA ASN A 92 0.21 15.21 15.73
C ASN A 92 -0.40 13.82 16.00
N PHE A 93 0.25 13.03 16.85
CA PHE A 93 -0.20 11.67 17.19
C PHE A 93 -1.60 11.61 17.81
N ASN A 94 -2.08 12.67 18.46
CA ASN A 94 -3.44 12.69 19.01
C ASN A 94 -4.50 12.64 17.91
N ALA A 95 -4.25 13.34 16.79
CA ALA A 95 -5.12 13.27 15.63
C ALA A 95 -5.03 11.90 14.92
N VAL A 96 -3.84 11.31 14.84
CA VAL A 96 -3.61 10.02 14.15
C VAL A 96 -4.17 8.83 14.92
N MET A 97 -3.95 8.81 16.23
CA MET A 97 -4.35 7.70 17.09
C MET A 97 -5.84 7.76 17.45
N GLY A 98 -6.44 8.96 17.51
CA GLY A 98 -7.85 9.12 17.87
C GLY A 98 -8.17 8.45 19.20
N LYS A 99 -9.03 7.42 19.19
CA LYS A 99 -9.40 6.63 20.37
C LYS A 99 -8.44 5.47 20.66
N ASP A 100 -7.59 5.11 19.71
CA ASP A 100 -6.70 3.96 19.80
C ASP A 100 -5.55 4.21 20.77
N ARG A 101 -5.11 3.13 21.41
CA ARG A 101 -4.10 3.19 22.49
C ARG A 101 -2.83 2.40 22.21
N THR A 102 -2.91 1.40 21.35
CA THR A 102 -1.77 0.52 21.05
C THR A 102 -1.24 0.75 19.65
N PHE A 103 0.08 0.64 19.49
CA PHE A 103 0.72 0.75 18.20
C PHE A 103 1.93 -0.17 18.03
N ALA A 104 2.32 -0.40 16.78
CA ALA A 104 3.61 -0.97 16.41
C ALA A 104 4.31 -0.04 15.41
N VAL A 105 5.64 -0.11 15.35
CA VAL A 105 6.44 0.55 14.32
C VAL A 105 7.14 -0.52 13.51
N ARG A 106 7.04 -0.44 12.19
CA ARG A 106 7.68 -1.36 11.25
C ARG A 106 8.53 -0.60 10.24
N LEU A 107 9.55 -1.25 9.71
CA LEU A 107 10.33 -0.74 8.59
C LEU A 107 9.96 -1.53 7.34
N ARG A 108 9.77 -0.84 6.21
CA ARG A 108 9.69 -1.45 4.88
C ARG A 108 10.74 -0.82 4.00
N SER A 109 11.52 -1.69 3.37
CA SER A 109 12.73 -1.36 2.62
C SER A 109 12.58 -1.97 1.23
N MET A 110 12.48 -1.13 0.21
CA MET A 110 12.09 -1.55 -1.15
C MET A 110 13.17 -1.29 -2.22
N SER A 111 14.35 -0.82 -1.83
CA SER A 111 15.47 -0.65 -2.77
C SER A 111 15.89 -2.02 -3.34
N THR A 112 15.72 -2.14 -4.64
CA THR A 112 16.29 -3.22 -5.47
C THR A 112 17.74 -2.92 -5.86
N HIS A 113 18.20 -1.69 -5.64
CA HIS A 113 19.51 -1.23 -6.04
C HIS A 113 20.52 -1.44 -4.90
N LYS A 114 21.45 -2.39 -5.12
CA LYS A 114 22.69 -2.50 -4.32
C LYS A 114 23.55 -1.22 -4.37
N SER A 115 23.17 -0.24 -5.20
CA SER A 115 23.92 0.99 -5.50
C SER A 115 23.44 2.25 -4.74
N SER A 116 22.54 2.15 -3.76
CA SER A 116 22.31 3.24 -2.79
C SER A 116 23.45 3.24 -1.75
N LEU A 117 24.67 3.51 -2.22
CA LEU A 117 25.94 3.38 -1.50
C LEU A 117 25.94 4.16 -0.18
N GLY A 118 25.88 3.45 0.95
CA GLY A 118 26.30 3.94 2.26
C GLY A 118 25.17 4.29 3.23
N THR A 119 24.35 5.30 2.94
CA THR A 119 23.41 5.83 3.94
C THR A 119 22.20 4.93 4.17
N TYR A 120 21.63 4.39 3.10
CA TYR A 120 20.54 3.41 3.17
C TYR A 120 20.95 2.12 3.90
N SER A 121 22.12 1.58 3.56
CA SER A 121 22.66 0.37 4.21
C SER A 121 22.93 0.59 5.70
N LYS A 122 23.48 1.76 6.08
CA LYS A 122 23.69 2.13 7.49
C LYS A 122 22.38 2.25 8.28
N LEU A 123 21.34 2.84 7.70
CA LEU A 123 20.02 2.91 8.36
C LEU A 123 19.42 1.52 8.53
N LYS A 124 19.59 0.64 7.56
CA LYS A 124 19.10 -0.74 7.62
C LYS A 124 19.87 -1.58 8.65
N GLU A 125 21.18 -1.42 8.77
CA GLU A 125 21.98 -2.04 9.84
C GLU A 125 21.51 -1.60 11.23
N LYS A 126 21.05 -0.34 11.35
CA LYS A 126 20.50 0.23 12.58
C LYS A 126 18.98 0.13 12.69
N GLU A 127 18.32 -0.68 11.87
CA GLU A 127 16.86 -0.80 11.81
C GLU A 127 16.24 -1.01 13.20
N SER A 128 16.79 -1.95 13.98
CA SER A 128 16.29 -2.25 15.33
C SER A 128 16.37 -1.02 16.25
N ASN A 129 17.46 -0.24 16.18
CA ASN A 129 17.62 0.96 16.98
C ASN A 129 16.66 2.06 16.51
N LEU A 130 16.58 2.29 15.20
CA LEU A 130 15.69 3.30 14.61
C LEU A 130 14.22 3.05 15.01
N LEU A 131 13.74 1.82 14.87
CA LEU A 131 12.38 1.44 15.25
C LEU A 131 12.12 1.61 16.75
N LYS A 132 13.10 1.27 17.60
CA LYS A 132 13.02 1.49 19.06
C LYS A 132 12.92 2.97 19.41
N VAL A 133 13.75 3.83 18.80
CA VAL A 133 13.75 5.27 19.07
C VAL A 133 12.47 5.92 18.57
N VAL A 134 12.00 5.57 17.37
CA VAL A 134 10.70 6.03 16.85
C VAL A 134 9.55 5.55 17.75
N GLY A 135 9.58 4.30 18.18
CA GLY A 135 8.60 3.78 19.14
C GLY A 135 8.63 4.53 20.47
N ALA A 136 9.81 4.92 20.96
CA ALA A 136 9.95 5.72 22.17
C ALA A 136 9.38 7.14 22.01
N ILE A 137 9.49 7.77 20.83
CA ILE A 137 8.84 9.06 20.54
C ILE A 137 7.32 8.95 20.75
N ILE A 138 6.68 7.94 20.15
CA ILE A 138 5.23 7.75 20.23
C ILE A 138 4.82 7.34 21.64
N LYS A 139 5.60 6.48 22.31
CA LYS A 139 5.35 6.05 23.70
C LYS A 139 5.39 7.23 24.69
N ARG A 140 6.32 8.17 24.52
CA ARG A 140 6.39 9.40 25.34
C ARG A 140 5.15 10.29 25.21
N LYS A 141 4.35 10.13 24.15
CA LYS A 141 3.06 10.82 23.97
C LYS A 141 1.88 10.11 24.65
N GLY A 142 2.11 9.02 25.39
CA GLY A 142 1.10 8.33 26.20
C GLY A 142 0.49 7.08 25.54
N TYR A 143 1.04 6.60 24.42
CA TYR A 143 0.58 5.39 23.73
C TYR A 143 1.42 4.17 24.10
N SER A 144 0.84 2.98 23.96
CA SER A 144 1.48 1.72 24.35
C SER A 144 1.92 0.89 23.14
N VAL A 145 3.07 0.24 23.24
CA VAL A 145 3.57 -0.63 22.17
C VAL A 145 2.90 -2.00 22.28
N ASN A 146 2.32 -2.49 21.18
CA ASN A 146 1.88 -3.88 21.03
C ASN A 146 2.38 -4.40 19.69
N LEU A 147 3.36 -5.31 19.70
CA LEU A 147 3.99 -5.82 18.47
C LEU A 147 3.18 -6.92 17.79
N GLU A 148 2.31 -7.61 18.54
CA GLU A 148 1.53 -8.76 18.07
C GLU A 148 0.19 -8.32 17.48
N ASN A 149 -0.56 -7.50 18.24
CA ASN A 149 -1.88 -7.01 17.84
C ASN A 149 -2.04 -5.49 18.09
N PRO A 150 -1.33 -4.64 17.33
CA PRO A 150 -1.46 -3.19 17.43
C PRO A 150 -2.79 -2.70 16.84
N ALA A 151 -3.42 -1.71 17.49
CA ALA A 151 -4.54 -0.99 16.89
C ALA A 151 -4.10 -0.15 15.68
N LYS A 152 -2.89 0.43 15.73
CA LYS A 152 -2.30 1.21 14.64
C LYS A 152 -0.89 0.73 14.32
N THR A 153 -0.59 0.50 13.04
CA THR A 153 0.76 0.15 12.60
C THR A 153 1.40 1.31 11.86
N PHE A 154 2.35 1.97 12.50
CA PHE A 154 3.21 2.95 11.85
C PHE A 154 4.29 2.25 11.04
N VAL A 155 4.58 2.79 9.86
CA VAL A 155 5.55 2.19 8.94
C VAL A 155 6.49 3.28 8.43
N LEU A 156 7.79 3.04 8.58
CA LEU A 156 8.82 3.77 7.88
C LEU A 156 9.02 3.12 6.51
N LEU A 157 8.64 3.81 5.43
CA LEU A 157 8.89 3.37 4.06
C LEU A 157 10.19 4.01 3.57
N LEU A 158 11.21 3.19 3.33
CA LEU A 158 12.49 3.64 2.78
C LEU A 158 12.53 3.44 1.27
N THR A 159 12.76 4.53 0.54
CA THR A 159 13.18 4.54 -0.87
C THR A 159 14.68 4.81 -0.97
N ALA A 160 15.21 4.93 -2.18
CA ALA A 160 16.62 5.21 -2.44
C ALA A 160 17.10 6.55 -1.83
N GLU A 161 16.22 7.54 -1.70
CA GLU A 161 16.60 8.90 -1.26
C GLU A 161 15.75 9.42 -0.10
N THR A 162 14.61 8.80 0.18
CA THR A 162 13.58 9.36 1.05
C THR A 162 13.07 8.34 2.06
N CYS A 163 12.72 8.82 3.24
CA CYS A 163 11.96 8.08 4.24
C CYS A 163 10.57 8.70 4.37
N PHE A 164 9.53 7.89 4.25
CA PHE A 164 8.17 8.29 4.58
C PHE A 164 7.77 7.67 5.90
N PHE A 165 7.22 8.48 6.81
CA PHE A 165 6.56 7.97 8.01
C PHE A 165 5.06 7.92 7.78
N CYS A 166 4.53 6.71 7.82
CA CYS A 166 3.18 6.41 7.38
C CYS A 166 2.38 5.63 8.44
N LEU A 167 1.07 5.60 8.27
CA LEU A 167 0.17 4.65 8.92
C LEU A 167 -0.31 3.64 7.88
N LEU A 168 -0.25 2.35 8.21
CA LEU A 168 -0.88 1.29 7.41
C LEU A 168 -2.40 1.45 7.46
N LEU A 169 -3.02 1.60 6.28
CA LEU A 169 -4.48 1.60 6.14
C LEU A 169 -4.97 0.18 5.87
N HIS A 170 -4.53 -0.41 4.75
CA HIS A 170 -4.86 -1.79 4.40
C HIS A 170 -3.69 -2.51 3.75
N SER A 171 -3.60 -3.81 4.01
CA SER A 171 -2.81 -4.75 3.21
C SER A 171 -3.72 -5.46 2.22
N VAL A 172 -3.23 -5.66 1.01
CA VAL A 172 -3.95 -6.43 -0.02
C VAL A 172 -4.02 -7.89 0.40
N ASP A 173 -5.19 -8.50 0.24
CA ASP A 173 -5.42 -9.91 0.58
C ASP A 173 -4.70 -10.83 -0.40
N LYS A 174 -3.55 -11.35 0.03
CA LYS A 174 -2.76 -12.31 -0.75
C LYS A 174 -3.40 -13.70 -0.78
N ALA A 175 -4.23 -14.05 0.21
CA ALA A 175 -4.87 -15.35 0.30
C ALA A 175 -5.88 -15.51 -0.85
N HIS A 176 -6.66 -14.47 -1.14
CA HIS A 176 -7.56 -14.43 -2.31
C HIS A 176 -6.89 -14.94 -3.59
N PHE A 177 -5.71 -14.43 -3.95
CA PHE A 177 -5.02 -14.84 -5.18
C PHE A 177 -4.40 -16.24 -5.11
N ALA A 178 -4.04 -16.72 -3.92
CA ALA A 178 -3.49 -18.05 -3.71
C ALA A 178 -4.58 -19.13 -3.78
N ASP A 179 -5.76 -18.83 -3.25
CA ASP A 179 -6.90 -19.74 -3.16
C ASP A 179 -7.67 -19.81 -4.49
N ASN A 180 -7.63 -18.74 -5.30
CA ASN A 180 -8.26 -18.69 -6.62
C ASN A 180 -7.33 -19.09 -7.77
N ARG A 181 -6.21 -19.78 -7.47
CA ARG A 181 -5.25 -20.21 -8.50
C ARG A 181 -5.93 -21.09 -9.55
N PRO A 182 -5.55 -21.00 -10.83
CA PRO A 182 -6.32 -21.63 -11.89
C PRO A 182 -6.47 -23.15 -11.77
N HIS A 183 -5.46 -23.85 -11.25
CA HIS A 183 -5.50 -25.32 -11.06
C HIS A 183 -6.42 -25.77 -9.91
N LEU A 184 -6.91 -24.85 -9.07
CA LEU A 184 -7.86 -25.13 -8.00
C LEU A 184 -9.32 -25.00 -8.48
N ARG A 185 -9.54 -24.57 -9.72
CA ARG A 185 -10.88 -24.34 -10.26
C ARG A 185 -11.47 -25.65 -10.80
N PRO A 186 -12.80 -25.81 -10.77
CA PRO A 186 -13.47 -26.98 -11.35
C PRO A 186 -13.13 -27.22 -12.83
N PHE A 187 -12.90 -26.14 -13.59
CA PHE A 187 -12.44 -26.20 -14.97
C PHE A 187 -11.11 -25.44 -15.12
N PHE A 188 -10.10 -26.12 -15.66
CA PHE A 188 -8.74 -25.60 -15.82
C PHE A 188 -8.18 -25.92 -17.21
N SER A 189 -7.40 -24.98 -17.76
CA SER A 189 -6.61 -25.15 -18.97
C SER A 189 -5.18 -24.63 -18.73
N PRO A 190 -4.14 -25.26 -19.32
CA PRO A 190 -2.78 -24.73 -19.30
C PRO A 190 -2.68 -23.33 -19.93
N GLY A 191 -1.68 -22.54 -19.54
CA GLY A 191 -1.37 -21.24 -20.14
C GLY A 191 -2.27 -20.08 -19.70
N VAL A 192 -3.14 -20.28 -18.71
CA VAL A 192 -4.06 -19.25 -18.21
C VAL A 192 -3.39 -18.23 -17.30
N ILE A 193 -3.94 -17.01 -17.27
CA ILE A 193 -3.43 -15.88 -16.49
C ILE A 193 -3.71 -16.10 -14.99
N MET A 194 -2.73 -15.75 -14.14
CA MET A 194 -2.87 -15.83 -12.69
C MET A 194 -3.82 -14.75 -12.16
N PRO A 195 -4.62 -15.03 -11.11
CA PRO A 195 -5.62 -14.12 -10.54
C PRO A 195 -5.16 -12.66 -10.35
N LYS A 196 -3.99 -12.43 -9.77
CA LYS A 196 -3.47 -11.06 -9.55
C LYS A 196 -3.26 -10.25 -10.83
N PHE A 197 -2.83 -10.89 -11.92
CA PHE A 197 -2.63 -10.23 -13.20
C PHE A 197 -3.96 -10.05 -13.93
N ALA A 198 -4.87 -11.03 -13.82
CA ALA A 198 -6.24 -10.89 -14.30
C ALA A 198 -6.93 -9.69 -13.62
N ARG A 199 -6.81 -9.56 -12.29
CA ARG A 199 -7.33 -8.40 -11.54
C ARG A 199 -6.71 -7.08 -11.98
N ALA A 200 -5.40 -7.05 -12.17
CA ALA A 200 -4.73 -5.86 -12.69
C ALA A 200 -5.26 -5.45 -14.07
N ILE A 201 -5.47 -6.40 -14.98
CA ILE A 201 -6.07 -6.16 -16.31
C ILE A 201 -7.48 -5.57 -16.18
N VAL A 202 -8.31 -6.11 -15.29
CA VAL A 202 -9.64 -5.55 -15.03
C VAL A 202 -9.52 -4.10 -14.54
N ASN A 203 -8.66 -3.83 -13.57
CA ASN A 203 -8.50 -2.46 -13.05
C ASN A 203 -7.97 -1.47 -14.09
N LEU A 204 -7.16 -1.90 -15.06
CA LEU A 204 -6.72 -1.04 -16.16
C LEU A 204 -7.89 -0.51 -17.01
N SER A 205 -8.98 -1.27 -17.13
CA SER A 205 -10.19 -0.80 -17.81
C SER A 205 -10.90 0.32 -17.06
N SER A 206 -10.57 0.54 -15.78
CA SER A 206 -11.25 1.46 -14.88
C SER A 206 -12.75 1.18 -14.71
N VAL A 207 -13.18 -0.07 -14.96
CA VAL A 207 -14.57 -0.51 -14.80
C VAL A 207 -15.08 -0.22 -13.39
N LYS A 208 -16.22 0.44 -13.29
CA LYS A 208 -16.85 0.81 -12.02
C LYS A 208 -17.66 -0.34 -11.47
N ASP A 209 -18.07 -0.21 -10.21
CA ASP A 209 -19.01 -1.14 -9.60
C ASP A 209 -20.35 -1.12 -10.39
N ASN A 210 -20.85 -2.30 -10.74
CA ASN A 210 -22.02 -2.57 -11.57
C ASN A 210 -21.90 -2.08 -13.02
N GLU A 211 -20.69 -1.95 -13.55
CA GLU A 211 -20.45 -1.61 -14.95
C GLU A 211 -20.03 -2.85 -15.76
N LEU A 212 -20.60 -2.97 -16.97
CA LEU A 212 -20.37 -4.12 -17.84
C LEU A 212 -18.88 -4.28 -18.20
N PHE A 213 -18.29 -5.40 -17.78
CA PHE A 213 -16.98 -5.85 -18.24
C PHE A 213 -17.10 -7.00 -19.26
N LEU A 214 -16.52 -6.82 -20.45
CA LEU A 214 -16.54 -7.82 -21.53
C LEU A 214 -15.15 -8.38 -21.80
N ASP A 215 -15.03 -9.71 -21.71
CA ASP A 215 -13.89 -10.46 -22.24
C ASP A 215 -14.37 -11.33 -23.43
N PRO A 216 -14.13 -10.91 -24.69
CA PRO A 216 -14.60 -11.64 -25.87
C PRO A 216 -13.84 -12.96 -26.10
N PHE A 217 -12.77 -13.23 -25.34
CA PHE A 217 -11.95 -14.44 -25.45
C PHE A 217 -11.76 -15.11 -24.08
N CYS A 218 -12.83 -15.16 -23.28
CA CYS A 218 -12.76 -15.47 -21.85
C CYS A 218 -12.18 -16.83 -21.46
N GLY A 219 -12.20 -17.84 -22.34
CA GLY A 219 -11.62 -19.16 -22.09
C GLY A 219 -12.15 -19.78 -20.79
N THR A 220 -11.27 -19.97 -19.80
CA THR A 220 -11.63 -20.49 -18.46
C THR A 220 -12.35 -19.47 -17.56
N GLY A 221 -12.60 -18.25 -18.06
CA GLY A 221 -13.27 -17.18 -17.34
C GLY A 221 -12.39 -16.45 -16.31
N GLY A 222 -11.07 -16.66 -16.32
CA GLY A 222 -10.19 -16.14 -15.27
C GLY A 222 -10.22 -14.62 -15.07
N ILE A 223 -10.32 -13.85 -16.16
CA ILE A 223 -10.46 -12.39 -16.08
C ILE A 223 -11.86 -12.01 -15.58
N LEU A 224 -12.89 -12.66 -16.09
CA LEU A 224 -14.29 -12.42 -15.68
C LEU A 224 -14.55 -12.74 -14.21
N ILE A 225 -13.91 -13.77 -13.66
CA ILE A 225 -13.98 -14.08 -12.22
C ILE A 225 -13.43 -12.91 -11.41
N GLU A 226 -12.26 -12.38 -11.77
CA GLU A 226 -11.67 -11.24 -11.06
C GLU A 226 -12.49 -9.95 -11.24
N ALA A 227 -13.17 -9.78 -12.39
CA ALA A 227 -14.10 -8.68 -12.62
C ALA A 227 -15.31 -8.75 -11.68
N GLY A 228 -15.98 -9.90 -11.60
CA GLY A 228 -17.11 -10.08 -10.69
C GLY A 228 -16.72 -9.94 -9.21
N MET A 229 -15.50 -10.33 -8.83
CA MET A 229 -15.00 -10.20 -7.46
C MET A 229 -14.75 -8.75 -7.02
N ILE A 230 -14.58 -7.82 -7.97
CA ILE A 230 -14.48 -6.39 -7.68
C ILE A 230 -15.78 -5.64 -7.98
N GLY A 231 -16.86 -6.37 -8.27
CA GLY A 231 -18.21 -5.83 -8.44
C GLY A 231 -18.50 -5.25 -9.81
N ALA A 232 -17.72 -5.55 -10.85
CA ALA A 232 -18.10 -5.23 -12.23
C ALA A 232 -19.36 -6.01 -12.64
#